data_AF-A0A2V6C066-F1
#
_entry.id   AF-A0A2V6C066-F1
#
_cell.length_a   1.000
_cell.length_b   1.000
_cell.length_c   1.000
_cell.angle_alpha   90.00
_cell.angle_beta   90.00
_cell.angle_gamma   90.00
#
_symmetry.space_group_name_H-M   'P 1'
#
loop_
_entity.id
_entity.type
_entity.pdbx_description
1 polymer ?
#
loop_
_entity_poly.entity_id
_entity_poly.type
_entity_poly.pdbx_seq_one_letter_code
_entity_poly.pdbx_strand_id
1 'polypeptide(L)'
;MCNEKRPLLANPIARKLIVAAWRANTFCCVGRYVIMPDHIHLFCAPNTFPDQSLKKWIACWKNRVTREWTNRSQISIWQREFWDRQLHRAESYEEKWNYVRNNPVRHGYVSRVEDWPN
;
A
#
# COMPACT_ATOMS: atom_id res chain seq x y z
N MET A 1 -4.69 0.52 5.02
CA MET A 1 -6.15 0.27 5.02
C MET A 1 -6.91 1.58 4.97
N CYS A 2 -8.08 1.56 4.35
CA CYS A 2 -9.03 2.64 4.27
C CYS A 2 -9.98 2.64 5.45
N ASN A 3 -10.43 3.82 5.87
CA ASN A 3 -11.35 3.96 6.98
C ASN A 3 -12.64 3.18 6.72
N GLU A 4 -13.15 2.48 7.74
CA GLU A 4 -14.37 1.65 7.65
C GLU A 4 -14.38 0.62 6.51
N LYS A 5 -13.20 0.19 6.01
CA LYS A 5 -13.05 -0.72 4.85
C LYS A 5 -13.76 -0.20 3.58
N ARG A 6 -13.91 1.12 3.45
CA ARG A 6 -14.51 1.72 2.27
C ARG A 6 -13.65 1.46 1.03
N PRO A 7 -14.25 1.10 -0.12
CA PRO A 7 -13.52 0.75 -1.35
C PRO A 7 -13.02 2.00 -2.11
N LEU A 8 -12.35 2.92 -1.43
CA LEU A 8 -11.95 4.23 -1.98
C LEU A 8 -10.78 4.15 -2.96
N LEU A 9 -10.02 3.06 -2.95
CA LEU A 9 -8.87 2.83 -3.82
C LEU A 9 -9.25 2.12 -5.13
N ALA A 10 -10.51 1.72 -5.30
CA ALA A 10 -11.04 1.07 -6.51
C ALA A 10 -11.19 2.04 -7.70
N ASN A 11 -10.18 2.87 -7.95
CA ASN A 11 -10.14 3.76 -9.09
C ASN A 11 -8.68 4.07 -9.49
N PRO A 12 -8.43 4.36 -10.78
CA PRO A 12 -7.08 4.59 -11.29
C PRO A 12 -6.42 5.85 -10.73
N ILE A 13 -7.20 6.85 -10.31
CA ILE A 13 -6.67 8.11 -9.75
C ILE A 13 -6.00 7.82 -8.40
N ALA A 14 -6.66 7.09 -7.51
CA ALA A 14 -6.14 6.69 -6.21
C ALA A 14 -4.80 5.98 -6.36
N ARG A 15 -4.75 5.00 -7.25
CA ARG A 15 -3.54 4.25 -7.57
C ARG A 15 -2.41 5.17 -8.07
N LYS A 16 -2.71 6.08 -9.01
CA LYS A 16 -1.72 7.04 -9.53
C LYS A 16 -1.16 7.92 -8.41
N LEU A 17 -2.01 8.44 -7.53
CA LEU A 17 -1.60 9.26 -6.38
C LEU A 17 -0.72 8.50 -5.40
N ILE A 18 -1.10 7.26 -5.06
CA ILE A 18 -0.33 6.39 -4.15
C ILE A 18 1.07 6.12 -4.72
N VAL A 19 1.16 5.70 -5.99
CA VAL A 19 2.45 5.38 -6.63
C VAL A 19 3.30 6.65 -6.75
N ALA A 20 2.71 7.80 -7.09
CA ALA A 20 3.42 9.07 -7.13
C ALA A 20 3.94 9.49 -5.75
N ALA A 21 3.15 9.29 -4.69
CA ALA A 21 3.54 9.61 -3.32
C ALA A 21 4.69 8.72 -2.81
N TRP A 22 4.71 7.43 -3.17
CA TRP A 22 5.83 6.54 -2.88
C TRP A 22 7.10 6.95 -3.62
N ARG A 23 7.01 7.28 -4.92
CA ARG A 23 8.17 7.70 -5.73
C ARG A 23 8.79 9.00 -5.25
N ALA A 24 7.99 9.90 -4.68
CA ALA A 24 8.48 11.19 -4.22
C ALA A 24 9.07 11.19 -2.81
N ASN A 25 9.04 10.06 -2.10
CA ASN A 25 9.61 9.92 -0.76
C ASN A 25 10.74 8.89 -0.77
N THR A 26 11.97 9.35 -0.56
CA THR A 26 13.18 8.53 -0.67
C THR A 26 13.60 7.84 0.62
N PHE A 27 12.83 7.97 1.71
CA PHE A 27 13.20 7.37 3.01
C PHE A 27 13.07 5.84 3.01
N CYS A 28 12.14 5.31 2.23
CA CYS A 28 11.98 3.87 2.01
C CYS A 28 11.76 3.60 0.52
N CYS A 29 12.34 2.52 0.03
CA CYS A 29 12.07 1.97 -1.29
C CYS A 29 10.86 1.05 -1.23
N VAL A 30 9.94 1.20 -2.18
CA VAL A 30 8.79 0.29 -2.34
C VAL A 30 9.13 -0.78 -3.37
N GLY A 31 9.04 -2.05 -2.95
CA GLY A 31 9.19 -3.22 -3.82
C GLY A 31 7.85 -3.66 -4.40
N ARG A 32 7.56 -4.96 -4.36
CA ARG A 32 6.28 -5.51 -4.80
C ARG A 32 5.12 -5.01 -3.91
N TYR A 33 3.95 -4.82 -4.49
CA TYR A 33 2.75 -4.38 -3.78
C TYR A 33 1.48 -4.85 -4.49
N VAL A 34 0.36 -4.80 -3.77
CA VAL A 34 -0.99 -4.98 -4.27
C VAL A 34 -1.87 -3.89 -3.65
N ILE A 35 -2.56 -3.13 -4.49
CA ILE A 35 -3.59 -2.17 -4.06
C ILE A 35 -4.94 -2.83 -4.25
N MET A 36 -5.63 -3.11 -3.14
CA MET A 36 -7.02 -3.57 -3.09
C MET A 36 -7.97 -2.38 -2.91
N PRO A 37 -9.27 -2.55 -3.19
CA PRO A 37 -10.27 -1.49 -3.09
C PRO A 37 -10.22 -0.68 -1.78
N ASP A 38 -9.97 -1.34 -0.66
CA ASP A 38 -10.02 -0.77 0.68
C ASP A 38 -8.69 -0.86 1.44
N HIS A 39 -7.64 -1.47 0.88
CA HIS A 39 -6.34 -1.56 1.55
C HIS A 39 -5.18 -1.84 0.59
N ILE A 40 -3.96 -1.79 1.14
CA ILE A 40 -2.73 -1.96 0.38
C ILE A 40 -1.84 -2.93 1.14
N HIS A 41 -1.29 -3.91 0.44
CA HIS A 41 -0.13 -4.67 0.87
C HIS A 41 1.09 -4.20 0.08
N LEU A 42 2.19 -3.92 0.76
CA LEU A 42 3.43 -3.53 0.10
C LEU A 42 4.63 -4.06 0.86
N PHE A 43 5.68 -4.38 0.11
CA PHE A 43 6.99 -4.65 0.65
C PHE A 43 7.81 -3.36 0.54
N CYS A 44 8.50 -2.99 1.60
CA CYS A 44 9.40 -1.83 1.60
C CYS A 44 10.66 -2.11 2.40
N ALA A 45 11.71 -1.37 2.08
CA ALA A 45 12.97 -1.38 2.80
C ALA A 45 13.43 0.06 3.08
N PRO A 46 14.11 0.32 4.22
CA PRO A 46 14.78 1.60 4.44
C PRO A 46 15.75 1.93 3.29
N ASN A 47 15.87 3.21 2.98
CA ASN A 47 16.76 3.72 1.92
C ASN A 47 17.63 4.89 2.39
N THR A 48 17.73 5.09 3.71
CA THR A 48 18.57 6.12 4.32
C THR A 48 19.31 5.52 5.51
N PHE A 49 20.51 6.02 5.80
CA PHE A 49 21.24 5.67 7.02
C PHE A 49 21.51 6.95 7.85
N PRO A 50 21.12 7.01 9.13
CA PRO A 50 20.37 5.98 9.86
C PRO A 50 18.94 5.80 9.32
N ASP A 51 18.35 4.64 9.60
CA ASP A 51 16.99 4.32 9.19
C ASP A 51 15.99 5.32 9.79
N GLN A 52 15.05 5.79 8.98
CA GLN A 52 13.93 6.59 9.47
C GLN A 52 12.74 5.71 9.87
N SER A 53 11.92 6.23 10.79
CA SER A 53 10.72 5.54 11.26
C SER A 53 9.76 5.19 10.11
N LEU A 54 9.41 3.90 10.00
CA LEU A 54 8.38 3.42 9.07
C LEU A 54 7.05 4.16 9.26
N LYS A 55 6.66 4.43 10.51
CA LYS A 55 5.47 5.21 10.85
C LYS A 55 5.51 6.62 10.25
N LYS A 56 6.66 7.29 10.31
CA LYS A 56 6.85 8.62 9.71
C LYS A 56 6.74 8.56 8.19
N TRP A 57 7.38 7.57 7.55
CA TRP A 57 7.26 7.37 6.11
C TRP A 57 5.79 7.12 5.68
N ILE A 58 5.06 6.27 6.41
CA ILE A 58 3.64 6.00 6.18
C ILE A 58 2.80 7.27 6.31
N ALA A 59 3.01 8.04 7.37
CA ALA A 59 2.31 9.30 7.57
C ALA A 59 2.58 10.29 6.43
N CYS A 60 3.83 10.41 5.97
CA CYS A 60 4.20 11.30 4.88
C CYS A 60 3.47 10.97 3.57
N TRP A 61 3.51 9.72 3.11
CA TRP A 61 2.85 9.38 1.83
C TRP A 61 1.33 9.39 1.96
N LYS A 62 0.75 8.94 3.10
CA LYS A 62 -0.71 9.05 3.34
C LYS A 62 -1.17 10.51 3.29
N ASN A 63 -0.44 11.42 3.94
CA ASN A 63 -0.75 12.85 3.93
C ASN A 63 -0.68 13.44 2.52
N ARG A 64 0.34 13.07 1.74
CA ARG A 64 0.45 13.53 0.36
C ARG A 64 -0.75 13.10 -0.48
N VAL A 65 -1.13 11.83 -0.41
CA VAL A 65 -2.31 11.32 -1.13
C VAL A 65 -3.58 12.05 -0.67
N THR A 66 -3.77 12.26 0.63
CA THR A 66 -4.94 13.00 1.16
C THR A 66 -5.00 14.44 0.64
N ARG A 67 -3.85 15.14 0.55
CA ARG A 67 -3.78 16.51 0.01
C ARG A 67 -4.13 16.56 -1.47
N GLU A 68 -3.63 15.61 -2.25
CA GLU A 68 -3.85 15.51 -3.70
C GLU A 68 -5.20 14.83 -4.06
N TRP A 69 -5.95 14.32 -3.08
CA TRP A 69 -7.24 13.68 -3.30
C TRP A 69 -8.28 14.68 -3.81
N THR A 70 -8.87 14.37 -4.96
CA THR A 70 -9.80 15.28 -5.67
C THR A 70 -11.15 15.38 -4.97
N ASN A 71 -11.68 14.27 -4.46
CA ASN A 71 -13.00 14.24 -3.84
C ASN A 71 -12.93 14.56 -2.34
N ARG A 72 -13.15 15.83 -1.98
CA ARG A 72 -13.02 16.31 -0.59
C ARG A 72 -14.04 15.71 0.39
N SER A 73 -15.17 15.17 -0.08
CA SER A 73 -16.12 14.47 0.81
C SER A 73 -15.57 13.12 1.32
N GLN A 74 -14.45 12.63 0.77
CA GLN A 74 -13.85 11.35 1.11
C GLN A 74 -12.56 11.48 1.94
N ILE A 75 -12.24 12.66 2.48
CA ILE A 75 -10.89 12.96 3.02
C ILE A 75 -10.45 12.08 4.20
N SER A 76 -11.39 11.47 4.92
CA SER A 76 -11.13 10.40 5.89
C SER A 76 -10.83 9.07 5.17
N ILE A 77 -9.77 9.06 4.36
CA ILE A 77 -9.42 7.94 3.49
C ILE A 77 -8.85 6.80 4.31
N TRP A 78 -7.97 7.11 5.28
CA TRP A 78 -7.09 6.12 5.91
C TRP A 78 -7.56 5.72 7.30
N GLN A 79 -7.38 4.44 7.65
CA GLN A 79 -7.33 4.05 9.05
C GLN A 79 -6.09 4.65 9.73
N ARG A 80 -6.25 4.96 11.02
CA ARG A 80 -5.19 5.52 11.88
C ARG A 80 -4.01 4.56 11.98
N GLU A 81 -4.32 3.29 12.26
CA GLU A 81 -3.32 2.25 12.40
C GLU A 81 -2.92 1.63 11.05
N PHE A 82 -1.76 0.99 11.07
CA PHE A 82 -1.28 0.11 10.03
C PHE A 82 -0.70 -1.13 10.69
N TRP A 83 -0.56 -2.20 9.92
CA TRP A 83 0.08 -3.42 10.37
C TRP A 83 1.37 -3.59 9.58
N ASP A 84 2.47 -3.80 10.28
CA ASP A 84 3.76 -4.13 9.71
C ASP A 84 4.32 -5.41 10.32
N ARG A 85 5.11 -6.12 9.54
CA ARG A 85 5.84 -7.30 9.96
C ARG A 85 7.19 -7.31 9.27
N GLN A 86 8.24 -7.40 10.07
CA GLN A 86 9.58 -7.58 9.56
C GLN A 86 9.72 -8.99 8.98
N LEU A 87 10.30 -9.08 7.78
CA LEU A 87 10.66 -10.36 7.18
C LEU A 87 11.91 -10.89 7.89
N HIS A 88 11.79 -12.06 8.51
CA HIS A 88 12.93 -12.74 9.12
C HIS A 88 13.68 -13.57 8.08
N ARG A 89 14.97 -13.84 8.32
CA ARG A 89 15.85 -14.61 7.41
C ARG A 89 15.29 -15.96 6.95
N ALA A 90 14.43 -16.60 7.77
CA ALA A 90 13.84 -17.90 7.46
C ALA A 90 12.59 -17.84 6.57
N GLU A 91 11.98 -16.66 6.39
CA GLU A 91 10.82 -16.49 5.51
C GLU A 91 11.28 -15.98 4.15
N SER A 92 10.94 -16.68 3.07
CA SER A 92 11.29 -16.20 1.74
C SER A 92 10.40 -15.02 1.35
N TYR A 93 11.02 -13.97 0.81
CA TYR A 93 10.32 -12.86 0.15
C TYR A 93 9.33 -13.36 -0.90
N GLU A 94 9.68 -14.43 -1.62
CA GLU A 94 8.85 -15.01 -2.67
C GLU A 94 7.60 -15.71 -2.11
N GLU A 95 7.73 -16.44 -0.99
CA GLU A 95 6.58 -17.08 -0.33
C GLU A 95 5.56 -16.04 0.14
N LYS A 96 6.05 -14.97 0.77
CA LYS A 96 5.19 -13.86 1.21
C LYS A 96 4.59 -13.13 0.03
N TRP A 97 5.36 -12.92 -1.04
CA TRP A 97 4.83 -12.32 -2.26
C TRP A 97 3.72 -13.18 -2.86
N ASN A 98 3.91 -14.50 -2.94
CA ASN A 98 2.90 -15.43 -3.44
C ASN A 98 1.61 -15.35 -2.62
N TYR A 99 1.70 -15.24 -1.30
CA TYR A 99 0.53 -14.97 -0.48
C TYR A 99 -0.11 -13.62 -0.82
N VAL A 100 0.67 -12.53 -0.88
CA VAL A 100 0.19 -11.16 -1.11
C VAL A 100 -0.50 -11.04 -2.46
N ARG A 101 0.13 -11.49 -3.56
CA ARG A 101 -0.42 -11.41 -4.92
C ARG A 101 -1.69 -12.22 -5.11
N ASN A 102 -1.94 -13.24 -4.27
CA ASN A 102 -3.16 -14.06 -4.31
C ASN A 102 -4.33 -13.43 -3.53
N ASN A 103 -4.13 -12.34 -2.79
CA ASN A 103 -5.23 -11.72 -2.04
C ASN A 103 -6.42 -11.30 -2.92
N PRO A 104 -6.23 -10.70 -4.10
CA PRO A 104 -7.36 -10.36 -4.96
C PRO A 104 -8.26 -11.55 -5.32
N VAL A 105 -7.67 -12.74 -5.53
CA VAL A 105 -8.42 -13.99 -5.77
C VAL A 105 -9.12 -14.45 -4.50
N ARG A 106 -8.42 -14.45 -3.36
CA ARG A 106 -8.98 -14.87 -2.07
C ARG A 106 -10.11 -13.96 -1.58
N HIS A 107 -10.10 -12.70 -1.96
CA HIS A 107 -11.16 -11.74 -1.72
C HIS A 107 -12.27 -11.76 -2.79
N GLY A 108 -12.15 -12.63 -3.80
CA GLY A 108 -13.16 -12.84 -4.84
C GLY A 108 -13.26 -11.72 -5.87
N TYR A 109 -12.26 -10.83 -5.98
CA TYR A 109 -12.29 -9.73 -6.95
C TYR A 109 -11.96 -10.18 -8.37
N VAL A 110 -11.14 -11.23 -8.51
CA VAL A 110 -10.74 -11.83 -9.79
C VAL A 110 -10.65 -13.34 -9.65
N SER A 111 -10.83 -14.07 -10.75
CA SER A 111 -10.71 -15.54 -10.75
C SER A 111 -9.27 -16.01 -10.84
N ARG A 112 -8.39 -15.21 -11.45
CA ARG A 112 -6.95 -15.51 -11.58
C ARG A 112 -6.12 -14.33 -11.13
N VAL A 113 -4.93 -14.59 -10.62
CA VAL A 113 -4.02 -13.53 -10.14
C VAL A 113 -3.58 -12.61 -11.28
N GLU A 114 -3.46 -13.15 -12.49
CA GLU A 114 -3.04 -12.42 -13.68
C GLU A 114 -4.07 -11.37 -14.12
N ASP A 115 -5.34 -11.54 -13.74
CA ASP A 115 -6.42 -10.61 -14.08
C ASP A 115 -6.41 -9.37 -13.17
N TRP A 116 -5.62 -9.38 -12.09
CA TRP A 116 -5.54 -8.23 -11.20
C TRP A 116 -4.74 -7.09 -11.83
N PRO A 117 -5.31 -5.87 -11.93
CA PRO A 117 -4.61 -4.73 -12.49
C PRO A 117 -3.56 -4.22 -11.49
N ASN A 118 -2.36 -4.80 -11.53
CA ASN A 118 -1.17 -4.36 -10.79
C ASN A 118 -0.55 -3.10 -11.34
#